data_AF-A0A2Z0PQ58-F1
#
_entry.id   AF-A0A2Z0PQ58-F1
#
_cell.length_a   1.000
_cell.length_b   1.000
_cell.length_c   1.000
_cell.angle_alpha   90.00
_cell.angle_beta   90.00
_cell.angle_gamma   90.00
#
_symmetry.space_group_name_H-M   'P 1'
#
loop_
_entity.id
_entity.type
_entity.pdbx_description
1 polymer ?
#
loop_
_entity_poly.entity_id
_entity_poly.type
_entity_poly.pdbx_seq_one_letter_code
_entity_poly.pdbx_strand_id
1 'polypeptide(L)'
;FDRKLRNTYDHLLFSRSPLLSVYADMSVTCKEYYDPNRSMLELVFAPAEEWISRSDSDIIDATMSELSKLFPDEIAADQSKAKILKYHVVKTPRSVYKTVPDCEPCRPLQRSPIEGFYLAGDYTKQKYLASMEGAVLSGKFCAQAIVQDYELLAARGEVVAEASLV
;
A
#
# COMPACT_ATOMS: atom_id res chain seq x y z
N PHE A 1 3.17 20.01 -9.24
CA PHE A 1 2.72 21.39 -9.52
C PHE A 1 3.76 22.12 -10.37
N ASP A 2 3.34 23.21 -11.01
CA ASP A 2 4.17 24.08 -11.88
C ASP A 2 5.26 24.86 -11.13
N ARG A 3 5.18 24.89 -9.79
CA ARG A 3 6.09 25.60 -8.90
C ARG A 3 6.38 24.78 -7.64
N LYS A 4 7.43 25.17 -6.91
CA LYS A 4 7.71 24.71 -5.56
C LYS A 4 6.72 25.37 -4.61
N LEU A 5 6.01 24.57 -3.84
CA LEU A 5 5.16 25.05 -2.75
C LEU A 5 6.06 25.52 -1.61
N ARG A 6 5.70 26.63 -0.98
CA ARG A 6 6.48 27.28 0.07
C ARG A 6 6.19 26.67 1.44
N ASN A 7 4.94 26.34 1.73
CA ASN A 7 4.52 25.85 3.05
C ASN A 7 4.41 24.31 3.10
N THR A 8 5.42 23.62 2.60
CA THR A 8 5.55 22.15 2.68
C THR A 8 6.55 21.73 3.75
N TYR A 9 6.50 20.46 4.15
CA TYR A 9 7.28 19.92 5.26
C TYR A 9 8.07 18.68 4.83
N ASP A 10 9.26 18.50 5.42
CA ASP A 10 10.03 17.25 5.34
C ASP A 10 9.44 16.21 6.31
N HIS A 11 8.17 15.84 6.08
CA HIS A 11 7.43 14.92 6.93
C HIS A 11 6.20 14.34 6.22
N LEU A 12 5.66 13.25 6.77
CA LEU A 12 4.30 12.80 6.50
C LEU A 12 3.29 13.71 7.23
N LEU A 13 2.19 14.06 6.56
CA LEU A 13 1.14 14.93 7.09
C LEU A 13 -0.21 14.19 7.13
N PHE A 14 -0.97 14.38 8.20
CA PHE A 14 -2.35 13.91 8.31
C PHE A 14 -3.29 15.04 7.87
N SER A 15 -4.00 14.86 6.77
CA SER A 15 -4.88 15.92 6.24
C SER A 15 -6.08 16.20 7.15
N ARG A 16 -6.57 15.19 7.87
CA ARG A 16 -7.87 15.19 8.58
C ARG A 16 -9.05 15.57 7.68
N SER A 17 -8.91 15.29 6.38
CA SER A 17 -9.95 15.43 5.37
C SER A 17 -10.94 14.25 5.44
N PRO A 18 -12.20 14.43 5.04
CA PRO A 18 -13.11 13.30 4.85
C PRO A 18 -12.79 12.42 3.62
N LEU A 19 -11.93 12.88 2.71
CA LEU A 19 -11.58 12.17 1.46
C LEU A 19 -10.11 11.77 1.39
N LEU A 20 -9.22 12.59 1.96
CA LEU A 20 -7.79 12.34 1.99
C LEU A 20 -7.37 11.84 3.37
N SER A 21 -6.42 10.91 3.40
CA SER A 21 -5.84 10.38 4.63
C SER A 21 -4.49 11.08 4.89
N VAL A 22 -3.40 10.36 4.68
CA VAL A 22 -2.02 10.87 4.77
C VAL A 22 -1.55 11.41 3.42
N TYR A 23 -0.66 12.39 3.45
CA TYR A 23 0.02 12.92 2.26
C TYR A 23 1.42 13.44 2.58
N ALA A 24 2.24 13.61 1.55
CA ALA A 24 3.57 14.22 1.67
C ALA A 24 3.97 14.94 0.38
N ASP A 25 4.85 15.96 0.50
CA ASP A 25 5.58 16.48 -0.66
C ASP A 25 6.81 15.60 -0.91
N MET A 26 6.69 14.69 -1.86
CA MET A 26 7.73 13.74 -2.22
C MET A 26 8.96 14.41 -2.83
N SER A 27 8.82 15.62 -3.36
CA SER A 27 9.96 16.42 -3.82
C SER A 27 10.81 16.99 -2.68
N VAL A 28 10.37 16.80 -1.44
CA VAL A 28 11.09 17.16 -0.21
C VAL A 28 11.50 15.90 0.53
N THR A 29 10.55 15.01 0.81
CA THR A 29 10.74 13.85 1.70
C THR A 29 11.47 12.67 1.06
N CYS A 30 11.43 12.54 -0.28
CA CYS A 30 12.03 11.43 -1.00
C CYS A 30 13.23 11.90 -1.82
N LYS A 31 14.41 11.39 -1.49
CA LYS A 31 15.69 11.81 -2.10
C LYS A 31 15.72 11.65 -3.63
N GLU A 32 15.20 10.54 -4.14
CA GLU A 32 15.19 10.28 -5.59
C GLU A 32 14.23 11.21 -6.35
N TYR A 33 13.18 11.69 -5.67
CA TYR A 33 12.16 12.55 -6.26
C TYR A 33 12.40 14.04 -5.98
N TYR A 34 13.53 14.38 -5.35
CA TYR A 34 13.86 15.77 -5.02
C TYR A 34 13.86 16.67 -6.25
N ASP A 35 13.08 17.75 -6.19
CA ASP A 35 13.07 18.81 -7.19
C ASP A 35 13.04 20.16 -6.46
N PRO A 36 14.05 21.04 -6.67
CA PRO A 36 14.13 22.33 -5.98
C PRO A 36 13.10 23.36 -6.49
N ASN A 37 12.56 23.17 -7.70
CA ASN A 37 11.73 24.15 -8.39
C ASN A 37 10.27 23.73 -8.51
N ARG A 38 9.94 22.47 -8.25
CA ARG A 38 8.58 21.92 -8.38
C ARG A 38 8.24 21.00 -7.22
N SER A 39 7.01 21.12 -6.71
CA SER A 39 6.48 20.19 -5.70
C SER A 39 5.66 19.07 -6.31
N MET A 40 5.77 17.86 -5.73
CA MET A 40 4.97 16.69 -6.09
C MET A 40 4.32 16.16 -4.82
N LEU A 41 2.99 16.27 -4.73
CA LEU A 41 2.24 15.77 -3.59
C LEU A 41 1.78 14.34 -3.90
N GLU A 42 2.14 13.40 -3.05
CA GLU A 42 1.61 12.04 -3.05
C GLU A 42 0.61 11.91 -1.89
N LEU A 43 -0.58 11.41 -2.18
CA LEU A 43 -1.71 11.42 -1.26
C LEU A 43 -2.45 10.08 -1.27
N VAL A 44 -2.87 9.63 -0.10
CA VAL A 44 -3.77 8.48 0.04
C VAL A 44 -5.21 8.99 0.08
N PHE A 45 -6.00 8.60 -0.91
CA PHE A 45 -7.45 8.88 -0.96
C PHE A 45 -8.20 7.74 -0.26
N ALA A 46 -8.79 8.01 0.91
CA ALA A 46 -9.53 7.02 1.69
C ALA A 46 -10.58 7.68 2.60
N PRO A 47 -11.81 7.13 2.72
CA PRO A 47 -12.28 5.86 2.14
C PRO A 47 -12.56 5.96 0.63
N ALA A 48 -12.27 4.89 -0.11
CA ALA A 48 -12.30 4.90 -1.58
C ALA A 48 -13.44 4.06 -2.22
N GLU A 49 -14.34 3.48 -1.43
CA GLU A 49 -15.37 2.55 -1.90
C GLU A 49 -16.25 3.17 -3.01
N GLU A 50 -16.73 4.41 -2.83
CA GLU A 50 -17.54 5.15 -3.81
C GLU A 50 -16.71 5.88 -4.89
N TRP A 51 -15.39 5.83 -4.79
CA TRP A 51 -14.45 6.58 -5.64
C TRP A 51 -13.69 5.67 -6.60
N ILE A 52 -13.58 4.38 -6.30
CA ILE A 52 -12.73 3.45 -7.04
C ILE A 52 -13.15 3.27 -8.51
N SER A 53 -14.44 3.45 -8.81
CA SER A 53 -15.02 3.37 -10.15
C SER A 53 -15.12 4.72 -10.85
N ARG A 54 -14.88 5.84 -10.15
CA ARG A 54 -14.95 7.18 -10.75
C ARG A 54 -13.79 7.44 -11.69
N SER A 55 -13.95 8.44 -12.55
CA SER A 55 -12.90 8.84 -13.48
C SER A 55 -11.70 9.42 -12.72
N ASP A 56 -10.51 9.39 -13.34
CA ASP A 56 -9.33 10.02 -12.75
C ASP A 56 -9.53 11.53 -12.57
N SER A 57 -10.23 12.19 -13.50
CA SER A 57 -10.58 13.61 -13.38
C SER A 57 -11.44 13.89 -12.16
N ASP A 58 -12.49 13.08 -11.87
CA ASP A 58 -13.33 13.28 -10.69
C ASP A 58 -12.52 13.19 -9.39
N ILE A 59 -11.57 12.25 -9.33
CA ILE A 59 -10.69 12.06 -8.18
C ILE A 59 -9.73 13.23 -8.03
N ILE A 60 -9.16 13.73 -9.13
CA ILE A 60 -8.28 14.90 -9.13
C ILE A 60 -9.03 16.16 -8.72
N ASP A 61 -10.25 16.38 -9.22
CA ASP A 61 -11.07 17.54 -8.86
C ASP A 61 -11.41 17.54 -7.37
N ALA A 62 -11.80 16.38 -6.83
CA ALA A 62 -12.05 16.21 -5.40
C ALA A 62 -10.78 16.43 -4.56
N THR A 63 -9.64 15.90 -5.01
CA THR A 63 -8.33 16.08 -4.35
C THR A 63 -7.92 17.55 -4.35
N MET A 64 -8.11 18.26 -5.46
CA MET A 64 -7.79 19.69 -5.58
C MET A 64 -8.68 20.57 -4.71
N SER A 65 -9.96 20.20 -4.56
CA SER A 65 -10.87 20.84 -3.61
C SER A 65 -10.37 20.71 -2.17
N GLU A 66 -9.92 19.53 -1.75
CA GLU A 66 -9.35 19.33 -0.41
C GLU A 66 -7.98 20.02 -0.25
N LEU A 67 -7.11 19.98 -1.26
CA LEU A 67 -5.83 20.69 -1.26
C LEU A 67 -6.00 22.21 -1.17
N SER A 68 -7.07 22.77 -1.74
CA SER A 68 -7.37 24.20 -1.60
C SER A 68 -7.71 24.62 -0.16
N LYS A 69 -8.11 23.67 0.70
CA LYS A 69 -8.32 23.92 2.13
C LYS A 69 -7.01 23.80 2.92
N LEU A 70 -6.12 22.90 2.51
CA LEU A 70 -4.82 22.65 3.15
C LEU A 70 -3.77 23.71 2.78
N PHE A 71 -3.81 24.19 1.54
CA PHE A 71 -2.91 25.19 0.99
C PHE A 71 -3.70 26.38 0.43
N PRO A 72 -4.49 27.08 1.26
CA PRO A 72 -5.45 28.07 0.79
C PRO A 72 -4.80 29.21 0.03
N ASP A 73 -3.53 29.53 0.27
CA ASP A 73 -2.81 30.61 -0.41
C ASP A 73 -1.98 30.15 -1.62
N GLU A 74 -1.84 28.84 -1.84
CA GLU A 74 -0.92 28.29 -2.86
C GLU A 74 -1.62 27.40 -3.90
N ILE A 75 -2.70 26.72 -3.51
CA ILE A 75 -3.45 25.81 -4.38
C ILE A 75 -4.90 26.29 -4.45
N ALA A 76 -5.45 26.34 -5.66
CA ALA A 76 -6.85 26.61 -5.92
C ALA A 76 -7.38 25.53 -6.87
N ALA A 77 -8.62 25.08 -6.65
CA ALA A 77 -9.20 23.98 -7.44
C ALA A 77 -9.34 24.31 -8.93
N ASP A 78 -9.58 25.58 -9.26
CA ASP A 78 -9.62 26.12 -10.61
C ASP A 78 -8.24 26.35 -11.25
N GLN A 79 -7.16 26.00 -10.54
CA GLN A 79 -5.78 26.22 -10.94
C GLN A 79 -5.41 27.70 -11.17
N SER A 80 -6.14 28.64 -10.55
CA SER A 80 -5.79 30.06 -10.54
C SER A 80 -4.47 30.37 -9.82
N LYS A 81 -4.02 29.46 -8.94
CA LYS A 81 -2.75 29.53 -8.19
C LYS A 81 -1.71 28.56 -8.76
N ALA A 82 -1.22 27.59 -7.98
CA ALA A 82 -0.36 26.52 -8.48
C ALA A 82 -1.13 25.62 -9.45
N LYS A 83 -0.48 25.24 -10.56
CA LYS A 83 -1.08 24.47 -11.66
C LYS A 83 -0.59 23.03 -11.66
N ILE A 84 -1.45 22.10 -12.04
CA ILE A 84 -1.09 20.71 -12.22
C ILE A 84 -0.35 20.58 -13.56
N LEU A 85 0.91 20.11 -13.54
CA LEU A 85 1.64 19.79 -14.77
C LEU A 85 1.23 18.43 -15.34
N LYS A 86 1.03 17.46 -14.43
CA LYS A 86 0.58 16.10 -14.70
C LYS A 86 0.07 15.48 -13.40
N TYR A 87 -0.71 14.42 -13.51
CA TYR A 87 -1.14 13.60 -12.38
C TYR A 87 -1.07 12.11 -12.76
N HIS A 88 -1.04 11.25 -11.74
CA HIS A 88 -1.19 9.80 -11.87
C HIS A 88 -2.10 9.31 -10.76
N VAL A 89 -3.20 8.63 -11.12
CA VAL A 89 -4.13 8.03 -10.17
C VAL A 89 -3.95 6.52 -10.23
N VAL A 90 -3.47 5.93 -9.13
CA VAL A 90 -3.30 4.47 -9.01
C VAL A 90 -4.42 3.93 -8.13
N LYS A 91 -5.24 3.03 -8.69
CA LYS A 91 -6.44 2.48 -8.03
C LYS A 91 -6.21 1.03 -7.65
N THR A 92 -6.24 0.74 -6.35
CA THR A 92 -6.12 -0.62 -5.82
C THR A 92 -7.43 -1.03 -5.14
N PRO A 93 -8.43 -1.55 -5.87
CA PRO A 93 -9.77 -1.86 -5.34
C PRO A 93 -9.77 -2.93 -4.25
N ARG A 94 -8.79 -3.83 -4.27
CA ARG A 94 -8.60 -4.92 -3.32
C ARG A 94 -7.14 -4.91 -2.87
N SER A 95 -6.82 -4.02 -1.94
CA SER A 95 -5.47 -3.83 -1.42
C SER A 95 -5.19 -4.80 -0.28
N VAL A 96 -5.00 -4.30 0.94
CA VAL A 96 -4.90 -5.11 2.15
C VAL A 96 -6.27 -5.63 2.57
N TYR A 97 -6.32 -6.73 3.34
CA TYR A 97 -7.60 -7.20 3.87
C TYR A 97 -8.21 -6.15 4.81
N LYS A 98 -9.53 -5.95 4.72
CA LYS A 98 -10.25 -5.03 5.61
C LYS A 98 -10.25 -5.61 7.03
N THR A 99 -9.46 -5.01 7.92
CA THR A 99 -9.30 -5.48 9.31
C THR A 99 -10.52 -5.07 10.16
N VAL A 100 -11.66 -5.71 9.90
CA VAL A 100 -12.87 -5.58 10.72
C VAL A 100 -12.75 -6.44 11.99
N PRO A 101 -13.60 -6.22 13.02
CA PRO A 101 -13.66 -7.10 14.18
C PRO A 101 -13.77 -8.57 13.79
N ASP A 102 -13.19 -9.45 14.61
CA ASP A 102 -13.24 -10.91 14.46
C ASP A 102 -12.52 -11.49 13.22
N CYS A 103 -11.69 -10.72 12.52
CA CYS A 103 -10.81 -11.27 11.46
C CYS A 103 -9.65 -12.13 11.99
N GLU A 104 -9.21 -11.91 13.23
CA GLU A 104 -7.97 -12.51 13.76
C GLU A 104 -8.01 -14.06 13.86
N PRO A 105 -9.14 -14.71 14.21
CA PRO A 105 -9.29 -16.17 14.10
C PRO A 105 -9.24 -16.71 12.67
N CYS A 106 -9.57 -15.90 11.65
CA CYS A 106 -9.59 -16.32 10.25
C CYS A 106 -8.21 -16.29 9.58
N ARG A 107 -7.20 -15.68 10.21
CA ARG A 107 -5.87 -15.53 9.63
C ARG A 107 -5.11 -16.86 9.69
N PRO A 108 -4.72 -17.45 8.55
CA PRO A 108 -4.08 -18.76 8.53
C PRO A 108 -2.63 -18.68 8.99
N LEU A 109 -2.13 -19.72 9.66
CA LEU A 109 -0.69 -19.93 9.86
C LEU A 109 0.01 -20.20 8.52
N GLN A 110 1.33 -20.03 8.49
CA GLN A 110 2.12 -20.23 7.26
C GLN A 110 2.18 -21.71 6.82
N ARG A 111 2.14 -22.66 7.78
CA ARG A 111 1.98 -24.10 7.49
C ARG A 111 0.49 -24.43 7.37
N SER A 112 0.07 -24.89 6.19
CA SER A 112 -1.31 -25.30 5.94
C SER A 112 -1.55 -26.77 6.38
N PRO A 113 -2.81 -27.23 6.46
CA PRO A 113 -3.11 -28.65 6.70
C PRO A 113 -2.81 -29.56 5.49
N ILE A 114 -2.50 -28.99 4.32
CA ILE A 114 -2.15 -29.75 3.11
C ILE A 114 -0.63 -29.88 3.05
N GLU A 115 -0.13 -31.12 3.07
CA GLU A 115 1.32 -31.39 3.07
C GLU A 115 2.02 -30.80 1.84
N GLY A 116 3.11 -30.07 2.09
CA GLY A 116 3.86 -29.36 1.05
C GLY A 116 3.19 -28.09 0.52
N PHE A 117 2.08 -27.65 1.10
CA PHE A 117 1.42 -26.39 0.75
C PHE A 117 1.55 -25.36 1.89
N TYR A 118 2.13 -24.21 1.59
CA TYR A 118 2.43 -23.13 2.54
C TYR A 118 1.87 -21.79 2.06
N LEU A 119 1.61 -20.89 3.01
CA LEU A 119 1.09 -19.55 2.74
C LEU A 119 2.04 -18.48 3.27
N ALA A 120 2.20 -17.40 2.49
CA ALA A 120 2.89 -16.18 2.89
C ALA A 120 2.08 -14.98 2.41
N GLY A 121 2.25 -13.85 3.08
CA GLY A 121 1.48 -12.64 2.86
C GLY A 121 1.09 -11.98 4.18
N ASP A 122 0.92 -10.66 4.16
CA ASP A 122 0.56 -9.85 5.31
C ASP A 122 -0.74 -10.31 6.02
N TYR A 123 -1.68 -10.87 5.25
CA TYR A 123 -2.93 -11.47 5.72
C TYR A 123 -2.75 -12.72 6.60
N THR A 124 -1.65 -13.45 6.42
CA THR A 124 -1.35 -14.64 7.24
C THR A 124 -1.09 -14.26 8.70
N LYS A 125 -1.13 -15.22 9.62
CA LYS A 125 -1.05 -15.02 11.07
C LYS A 125 0.33 -14.48 11.47
N GLN A 126 0.37 -13.20 11.83
CA GLN A 126 1.52 -12.50 12.39
C GLN A 126 1.07 -11.21 13.11
N LYS A 127 1.92 -10.62 13.94
CA LYS A 127 1.54 -9.60 14.94
C LYS A 127 1.66 -8.12 14.50
N TYR A 128 2.15 -7.84 13.29
CA TYR A 128 2.44 -6.50 12.75
C TYR A 128 1.45 -6.02 11.68
N LEU A 129 0.18 -6.41 11.79
CA LEU A 129 -0.93 -5.94 10.95
C LEU A 129 -0.75 -6.25 9.44
N ALA A 130 -1.70 -5.80 8.62
CA ALA A 130 -1.58 -5.82 7.16
C ALA A 130 -0.62 -4.70 6.72
N SER A 131 0.68 -4.98 6.73
CA SER A 131 1.73 -3.98 6.52
C SER A 131 2.94 -4.58 5.79
N MET A 132 3.87 -3.73 5.37
CA MET A 132 5.17 -4.17 4.84
C MET A 132 5.92 -5.05 5.84
N GLU A 133 5.91 -4.68 7.14
CA GLU A 133 6.51 -5.49 8.21
C GLU A 133 5.82 -6.84 8.33
N GLY A 134 4.48 -6.85 8.30
CA GLY A 134 3.70 -8.08 8.33
C GLY A 134 3.98 -9.00 7.15
N ALA A 135 4.11 -8.44 5.94
CA ALA A 135 4.48 -9.19 4.74
C ALA A 135 5.87 -9.83 4.87
N VAL A 136 6.88 -9.04 5.25
CA VAL A 136 8.26 -9.55 5.43
C VAL A 136 8.31 -10.62 6.51
N LEU A 137 7.69 -10.38 7.67
CA LEU A 137 7.67 -11.35 8.76
C LEU A 137 6.92 -12.63 8.37
N SER A 138 5.82 -12.53 7.63
CA SER A 138 5.13 -13.71 7.12
C SER A 138 6.00 -14.56 6.19
N GLY A 139 6.81 -13.93 5.33
CA GLY A 139 7.76 -14.62 4.47
C GLY A 139 8.83 -15.34 5.29
N LYS A 140 9.34 -14.68 6.35
CA LYS A 140 10.28 -15.30 7.29
C LYS A 140 9.69 -16.53 7.98
N PHE A 141 8.45 -16.46 8.45
CA PHE A 141 7.76 -17.60 9.07
C PHE A 141 7.46 -18.72 8.07
N CYS A 142 7.11 -18.39 6.83
CA CYS A 142 6.88 -19.37 5.78
C CYS A 142 8.16 -20.13 5.44
N ALA A 143 9.27 -19.42 5.21
CA ALA A 143 10.57 -20.03 5.00
C ALA A 143 11.01 -20.89 6.20
N GLN A 144 10.77 -20.42 7.43
CA GLN A 144 11.04 -21.18 8.65
C GLN A 144 10.23 -22.49 8.71
N ALA A 145 8.94 -22.47 8.39
CA ALA A 145 8.10 -23.66 8.38
C ALA A 145 8.58 -24.69 7.34
N ILE A 146 8.94 -24.23 6.14
CA ILE A 146 9.47 -25.09 5.07
C ILE A 146 10.76 -25.79 5.51
N VAL A 147 11.71 -25.04 6.09
CA VAL A 147 13.00 -25.62 6.55
C VAL A 147 12.80 -26.59 7.72
N GLN A 148 11.83 -26.32 8.61
CA GLN A 148 11.50 -27.24 9.70
C GLN A 148 10.90 -28.57 9.21
N ASP A 149 10.19 -28.54 8.08
CA ASP A 149 9.55 -29.73 7.49
C ASP A 149 10.45 -30.42 6.46
N TYR A 150 11.73 -30.02 6.34
CA TYR A 150 12.65 -30.49 5.30
C TYR A 150 12.68 -32.02 5.15
N GLU A 151 12.82 -32.76 6.25
CA GLU A 151 12.89 -34.23 6.21
C GLU A 151 11.62 -34.86 5.62
N LEU A 152 10.45 -34.34 6.03
CA LEU A 152 9.16 -34.79 5.50
C LEU A 152 9.04 -34.49 3.99
N LEU A 153 9.43 -33.27 3.58
CA LEU A 153 9.36 -32.83 2.20
C LEU A 153 10.36 -33.58 1.30
N ALA A 154 11.56 -33.87 1.79
CA ALA A 154 12.58 -34.63 1.09
C ALA A 154 12.14 -36.08 0.84
N ALA A 155 11.64 -36.76 1.88
CA ALA A 155 11.14 -38.13 1.77
C ALA A 155 9.98 -38.24 0.77
N ARG A 156 9.07 -37.25 0.73
CA ARG A 156 8.01 -37.20 -0.29
C ARG A 156 8.58 -37.08 -1.70
N GLY A 157 9.63 -36.29 -1.90
CA GLY A 157 10.28 -36.11 -3.20
C GLY A 157 10.81 -37.43 -3.77
N GLU A 158 11.39 -38.27 -2.92
CA GLU A 158 11.89 -39.59 -3.30
C GLU A 158 10.75 -40.53 -3.72
N VAL A 159 9.66 -40.58 -2.95
CA VAL A 159 8.48 -41.42 -3.27
C VAL A 159 7.81 -41.00 -4.57
N VAL A 160 7.70 -39.69 -4.83
CA VAL A 160 7.12 -39.18 -6.10
C VAL A 160 8.04 -39.48 -7.29
N ALA A 161 9.36 -39.41 -7.11
CA ALA A 161 10.32 -39.76 -8.15
C ALA A 161 10.25 -41.25 -8.51
N GLU A 162 10.18 -42.14 -7.53
CA GLU A 162 10.01 -43.58 -7.74
C GLU A 162 8.69 -43.91 -8.44
N ALA A 163 7.58 -43.28 -8.02
CA ALA A 163 6.26 -43.49 -8.63
C ALA A 163 6.16 -42.96 -10.08
N SER A 164 7.05 -42.04 -10.49
CA SER A 164 7.07 -41.49 -11.86
C SER A 164 7.96 -42.30 -12.83
N LEU A 165 8.73 -43.25 -12.31
CA LEU A 165 9.62 -44.14 -13.07
C LEU A 165 8.98 -45.50 -13.43
N VAL A 166 7.74 -45.73 -13.00
CA VAL A 166 6.90 -46.92 -13.28
C VAL A 166 5.79 -46.54 -14.25
#